data_AF-A0A8T2T8G6-F1
#
_entry.id   AF-A0A8T2T8G6-F1
#
_cell.length_a   1.000
_cell.length_b   1.000
_cell.length_c   1.000
_cell.angle_alpha   90.00
_cell.angle_beta   90.00
_cell.angle_gamma   90.00
#
_symmetry.space_group_name_H-M   'P 1'
#
loop_
_entity.id
_entity.type
_entity.pdbx_description
1 polymer ?
#
loop_
_entity_poly.entity_id
_entity_poly.type
_entity_poly.pdbx_seq_one_letter_code
_entity_poly.pdbx_strand_id
1 'polypeptide(L)'
;MTLVPAKIVVPYLLGSFVISYVFWDLTRHRKIFGGTTPRTLSDEWKQATDALFDNGWPRVAGPPVVMNPQSRQNYRIVKTEEE
;
A
#
# COMPACT_ATOMS: atom_id res chain seq x y z
N MET A 1 -14.19 8.76 -42.94
CA MET A 1 -13.33 8.58 -41.76
C MET A 1 -12.46 7.35 -42.02
N THR A 2 -11.16 7.53 -42.25
CA THR A 2 -10.25 6.40 -42.54
C THR A 2 -9.87 5.72 -41.24
N LEU A 3 -10.28 4.46 -41.05
CA LEU A 3 -9.91 3.65 -39.89
C LEU A 3 -8.43 3.25 -40.00
N VAL A 4 -7.64 3.57 -38.96
CA VAL A 4 -6.24 3.12 -38.88
C VAL A 4 -6.23 1.61 -38.59
N PRO A 5 -5.48 0.79 -39.36
CA PRO A 5 -5.44 -0.64 -39.16
C PRO A 5 -4.99 -1.03 -37.74
N ALA A 6 -5.71 -1.95 -37.09
CA ALA A 6 -5.40 -2.41 -35.73
C ALA A 6 -3.97 -2.98 -35.61
N LYS A 7 -3.48 -3.66 -36.64
CA LYS A 7 -2.10 -4.18 -36.72
C LYS A 7 -1.01 -3.10 -36.60
N ILE A 8 -1.37 -1.84 -36.82
CA ILE A 8 -0.49 -0.68 -36.66
C ILE A 8 -0.69 -0.11 -35.25
N VAL A 9 -1.93 0.09 -34.82
CA VAL A 9 -2.24 0.71 -33.52
C VAL A 9 -1.78 -0.13 -32.33
N VAL A 10 -2.05 -1.43 -32.35
CA VAL A 10 -1.74 -2.36 -31.24
C VAL A 10 -0.24 -2.35 -30.86
N PRO A 11 0.72 -2.52 -31.79
CA PRO A 11 2.14 -2.48 -31.42
C PRO A 11 2.59 -1.10 -30.91
N TYR A 12 2.03 0.00 -31.43
CA TYR A 12 2.34 1.33 -30.89
C TYR A 12 1.84 1.52 -29.46
N LEU A 13 0.65 1.01 -29.15
CA LEU A 13 0.13 1.03 -27.78
C LEU A 13 1.00 0.18 -26.85
N LEU A 14 1.37 -1.03 -27.26
CA LEU A 14 2.26 -1.87 -26.45
C LEU A 14 3.64 -1.20 -26.26
N GLY A 15 4.19 -0.61 -27.31
CA GLY A 15 5.45 0.13 -27.25
C GLY A 15 5.39 1.31 -26.29
N SER A 16 4.29 2.06 -26.25
CA SER A 16 4.15 3.20 -25.33
C SER A 16 4.09 2.77 -23.87
N PHE A 17 3.43 1.64 -23.55
CA PHE A 17 3.44 1.08 -22.20
C PHE A 17 4.84 0.63 -21.76
N VAL A 18 5.61 0.00 -22.66
CA VAL A 18 6.99 -0.42 -22.37
C VAL A 18 7.88 0.79 -22.09
N ILE A 19 7.84 1.80 -22.96
CA ILE A 19 8.62 3.02 -22.77
C ILE A 19 8.24 3.71 -21.46
N SER A 20 6.94 3.86 -21.19
CA SER A 20 6.43 4.44 -19.94
C SER A 20 6.92 3.69 -18.70
N TYR A 21 6.87 2.36 -18.71
CA TYR A 21 7.35 1.53 -17.61
C TYR A 21 8.85 1.69 -17.37
N VAL A 22 9.66 1.74 -18.43
CA VAL A 22 11.12 1.94 -18.31
C VAL A 22 11.42 3.29 -17.66
N PHE A 23 10.77 4.37 -18.10
CA PHE A 23 10.93 5.68 -17.47
C PHE A 23 10.46 5.67 -16.01
N TRP A 24 9.36 4.97 -15.70
CA TRP A 24 8.88 4.82 -14.34
C TRP A 24 9.86 4.06 -13.44
N ASP A 25 10.44 2.94 -13.89
CA ASP A 25 11.43 2.17 -13.13
C ASP A 25 12.70 2.98 -12.85
N LEU A 26 13.26 3.61 -13.89
CA LEU A 26 14.47 4.42 -13.77
C LEU A 26 14.28 5.59 -12.79
N THR A 27 13.14 6.26 -12.85
CA THR A 27 12.89 7.44 -12.00
C THR A 27 12.46 7.07 -10.59
N ARG A 28 11.71 5.99 -10.38
CA ARG A 28 11.13 5.64 -9.06
C ARG A 28 11.93 4.61 -8.28
N HIS A 29 12.40 3.55 -8.94
CA HIS A 29 13.12 2.45 -8.28
C HIS A 29 14.61 2.72 -8.28
N ARG A 30 15.17 3.08 -9.43
CA ARG A 30 16.61 3.40 -9.57
C ARG A 30 16.96 4.82 -9.16
N LYS A 31 15.95 5.71 -9.10
CA LYS A 31 16.06 7.09 -8.62
C LYS A 31 17.22 7.84 -9.28
N ILE A 32 17.25 7.82 -10.61
CA ILE A 32 18.29 8.51 -11.40
C ILE A 32 18.37 10.01 -11.12
N PHE A 33 17.31 10.62 -10.60
CA PHE A 33 17.26 12.02 -10.19
C PHE A 33 17.52 12.25 -8.69
N GLY A 34 17.94 11.20 -7.97
CA GLY A 34 18.17 11.24 -6.52
C GLY A 34 16.92 10.98 -5.68
N GLY A 35 17.11 10.99 -4.36
CA GLY A 35 16.08 10.76 -3.35
C GLY A 35 16.18 9.41 -2.64
N THR A 36 15.54 9.31 -1.47
CA THR A 36 15.55 8.11 -0.62
C THR A 36 14.15 7.61 -0.37
N THR A 37 13.99 6.30 -0.18
CA THR A 37 12.71 5.72 0.26
C THR A 37 12.63 5.92 1.77
N PRO A 38 11.48 6.36 2.33
CA PRO A 38 11.34 6.45 3.77
C PRO A 38 11.51 5.08 4.43
N ARG A 39 12.13 5.05 5.61
CA ARG A 39 12.34 3.80 6.37
C ARG A 39 11.04 3.12 6.79
N THR A 40 9.95 3.87 6.83
CA THR A 40 8.61 3.37 7.16
C THR A 40 7.98 2.55 6.03
N LEU A 41 8.53 2.60 4.81
CA LEU A 41 8.16 1.72 3.71
C LEU A 41 9.06 0.48 3.70
N SER A 42 9.18 -0.18 4.86
CA SER A 42 9.84 -1.48 5.02
C SER A 42 8.83 -2.51 5.49
N ASP A 43 9.12 -3.79 5.24
CA ASP A 43 8.21 -4.85 5.68
C ASP A 43 8.20 -5.01 7.20
N GLU A 44 9.33 -4.76 7.86
CA GLU A 44 9.41 -4.69 9.33
C GLU A 44 8.48 -3.60 9.90
N TRP A 45 8.47 -2.41 9.28
CA TRP A 45 7.61 -1.32 9.74
C TRP A 45 6.13 -1.62 9.51
N LYS A 46 5.78 -2.23 8.37
CA LYS A 46 4.42 -2.69 8.11
C LYS A 46 3.97 -3.72 9.15
N GLN A 47 4.78 -4.74 9.42
CA GLN A 47 4.47 -5.76 10.42
C GLN A 47 4.30 -5.18 11.82
N ALA A 48 5.19 -4.27 12.23
CA ALA A 48 5.07 -3.58 13.52
C ALA A 48 3.80 -2.71 13.60
N THR A 49 3.45 -2.04 12.50
CA THR A 49 2.23 -1.21 12.42
C THR A 49 0.97 -2.08 12.48
N ASP A 50 0.93 -3.18 11.74
CA ASP A 50 -0.21 -4.12 11.76
C ASP A 50 -0.36 -4.78 13.13
N ALA A 51 0.73 -5.14 13.79
CA ALA A 51 0.69 -5.65 15.16
C ALA A 51 0.12 -4.63 16.16
N LEU A 52 0.41 -3.33 15.99
CA LEU A 52 -0.19 -2.28 16.83
C LEU A 52 -1.68 -2.07 16.54
N PHE A 53 -2.10 -2.22 15.28
CA PHE A 53 -3.52 -2.12 14.93
C PHE A 53 -4.35 -3.23 15.60
N ASP A 54 -3.81 -4.45 15.66
CA ASP A 54 -4.54 -5.60 16.18
C ASP A 54 -4.35 -5.80 17.70
N ASN A 55 -3.15 -5.56 18.24
CA ASN A 55 -2.87 -5.78 19.67
C ASN A 55 -3.26 -4.58 20.55
N GLY A 56 -3.43 -3.41 19.94
CA GLY A 56 -3.89 -2.19 20.60
C GLY A 56 -2.92 -1.03 20.37
N TRP A 57 -3.47 0.07 19.87
CA TRP A 57 -2.76 1.31 19.67
C TRP A 57 -2.57 2.04 21.00
N PRO A 58 -1.36 2.55 21.29
CA PRO A 58 -1.10 3.28 22.51
C PRO A 58 -1.94 4.57 22.56
N ARG A 59 -2.51 4.88 23.73
CA ARG A 59 -3.25 6.12 23.98
C ARG A 59 -2.59 6.90 25.10
N VAL A 60 -2.76 8.21 25.08
CA VAL A 60 -2.17 9.11 26.09
C VAL A 60 -2.79 8.90 27.47
N ALA A 61 -4.09 8.62 27.54
CA ALA A 61 -4.77 8.27 28.78
C ALA A 61 -5.68 7.06 28.56
N GLY A 62 -5.45 5.99 29.33
CA GLY A 62 -6.22 4.75 29.30
C GLY A 62 -5.52 3.58 28.59
N PRO A 63 -6.13 2.38 28.62
CA PRO A 63 -5.53 1.17 28.04
C PRO A 63 -5.46 1.26 26.50
N PRO A 64 -4.51 0.54 25.85
CA PRO A 64 -4.44 0.47 24.40
C PRO A 64 -5.75 -0.01 23.76
N VAL A 65 -6.08 0.53 22.58
CA VAL A 65 -7.34 0.23 21.86
C VAL A 65 -7.05 -0.25 20.46
N VAL A 66 -7.73 -1.32 20.04
CA VAL A 66 -7.62 -1.87 18.68
C VAL A 66 -8.09 -0.85 17.64
N MET A 67 -7.43 -0.79 16.50
CA MET A 67 -7.77 0.12 15.42
C MET A 67 -8.60 -0.59 14.37
N ASN A 68 -9.59 0.11 13.81
CA ASN A 68 -10.44 -0.36 12.72
C ASN A 68 -11.21 -1.69 13.00
N PRO A 69 -11.94 -1.79 14.13
CA PRO A 69 -12.55 -3.04 14.61
C PRO A 69 -13.54 -3.70 13.65
N GLN A 70 -14.31 -2.92 12.89
CA GLN A 70 -15.31 -3.48 11.97
C GLN A 70 -14.68 -4.02 10.69
N SER A 71 -13.80 -3.23 10.04
CA SER A 71 -13.19 -3.63 8.78
C SER A 71 -12.11 -4.70 8.96
N ARG A 72 -11.37 -4.68 10.08
CA ARG A 72 -10.34 -5.67 10.39
C ARG A 72 -10.87 -6.84 11.21
N GLN A 73 -12.10 -6.76 11.72
CA GLN A 73 -12.70 -7.77 12.59
C GLN A 73 -11.82 -8.11 13.81
N ASN A 74 -11.05 -7.15 14.31
CA ASN A 74 -10.08 -7.32 15.41
C ASN A 74 -10.62 -6.81 16.76
N TYR A 75 -11.94 -6.71 16.92
CA TYR A 75 -12.55 -6.30 18.17
C TYR A 75 -12.31 -7.36 19.25
N ARG A 76 -11.84 -6.93 20.43
CA ARG A 76 -11.87 -7.79 21.61
C ARG A 76 -13.32 -7.92 22.06
N ILE A 77 -13.85 -9.14 22.05
CA ILE A 77 -15.12 -9.45 22.70
C ILE A 77 -14.86 -9.31 24.20
N VAL A 78 -15.29 -8.19 24.78
CA VAL A 78 -15.40 -8.09 26.23
C VAL A 78 -16.44 -9.14 26.62
N LYS A 79 -16.02 -10.21 27.28
CA LYS A 79 -16.98 -11.07 27.96
C LYS A 79 -17.60 -10.17 29.03
N THR A 80 -18.88 -9.84 28.88
CA THR A 80 -19.67 -9.40 30.02
C THR A 80 -19.57 -10.55 31.02
N GLU A 81 -18.93 -10.33 32.16
CA GLU A 81 -19.03 -11.29 33.26
C GLU A 81 -20.53 -11.41 33.53
N GLU A 82 -21.09 -12.59 33.25
CA GLU A 82 -22.44 -12.94 33.68
C GLU A 82 -22.38 -12.92 35.22
N GLU A 83 -23.08 -11.95 35.83
CA GLU A 83 -23.43 -11.97 37.26
C GLU A 83 -24.28 -13.20 37.61
#